data_AF-M3F4G7-F1
#
_entry.id   AF-M3F4G7-F1
#
_cell.length_a   1.000
_cell.length_b   1.000
_cell.length_c   1.000
_cell.angle_alpha   90.00
_cell.angle_beta   90.00
_cell.angle_gamma   90.00
#
_symmetry.space_group_name_H-M   'P 1'
#
loop_
_entity.id
_entity.type
_entity.pdbx_description
1 polymer ?
#
loop_
_entity_poly.entity_id
_entity_poly.type
_entity_poly.pdbx_seq_one_letter_code
_entity_poly.pdbx_strand_id
1 'polypeptide(L)'
;MDFEDPDACDEGLQREWVRHTEGSMSRTLPERLRRLLDEVEEAVHALSAPLRPSGEPDEQRPLLAVYVATRLQAGAEERQKEAVRAARAADYSWDEIAQALMTSKQSAHERFRKQVSDEQKKQESAAHS
;
A
#
# COMPACT_ATOMS: atom_id res chain seq x y z
N MET A 1 -12.12 -41.36 10.61
CA MET A 1 -11.07 -40.42 11.04
C MET A 1 -9.76 -41.08 10.70
N ASP A 2 -9.18 -40.72 9.56
CA ASP A 2 -7.81 -41.10 9.25
C ASP A 2 -6.89 -40.10 9.94
N PHE A 3 -5.93 -40.65 10.68
CA PHE A 3 -5.06 -39.97 11.63
C PHE A 3 -3.63 -39.86 11.05
N GLU A 4 -3.48 -39.77 9.73
CA GLU A 4 -2.20 -39.90 9.02
C GLU A 4 -1.72 -38.64 8.27
N ASP A 5 -2.40 -37.50 8.40
CA ASP A 5 -1.90 -36.24 7.81
C ASP A 5 -1.95 -35.08 8.83
N PRO A 6 -0.81 -34.69 9.44
CA PRO A 6 -0.72 -33.56 10.35
C PRO A 6 -0.83 -32.19 9.66
N ASP A 7 -0.79 -32.15 8.32
CA ASP A 7 -0.88 -30.94 7.49
C ASP A 7 -2.23 -30.84 6.75
N ALA A 8 -3.20 -31.71 7.07
CA ALA A 8 -4.57 -31.59 6.58
C ALA A 8 -5.25 -30.36 7.19
N CYS A 9 -4.94 -29.19 6.64
CA CYS A 9 -5.55 -27.92 6.97
C CYS A 9 -7.04 -28.04 6.63
N ASP A 10 -7.90 -27.98 7.66
CA ASP A 10 -9.35 -28.05 7.49
C ASP A 10 -9.78 -26.95 6.49
N GLU A 11 -10.23 -27.37 5.31
CA GLU A 11 -10.64 -26.47 4.21
C GLU A 11 -11.70 -25.46 4.64
N GLY A 12 -12.49 -25.77 5.69
CA GLY A 12 -13.42 -24.83 6.31
C GLY A 12 -12.69 -23.70 7.04
N LEU A 13 -11.68 -24.05 7.84
CA LEU A 13 -10.86 -23.11 8.61
C LEU A 13 -10.01 -22.22 7.69
N GLN A 14 -9.45 -22.79 6.61
CA GLN A 14 -8.69 -22.03 5.62
C GLN A 14 -9.57 -21.02 4.87
N ARG A 15 -10.80 -21.41 4.49
CA ARG A 15 -11.77 -20.48 3.87
C ARG A 15 -12.25 -19.39 4.83
N GLU A 16 -12.38 -19.70 6.11
CA GLU A 16 -12.76 -18.72 7.13
C GLU A 16 -11.63 -17.73 7.40
N TRP A 17 -10.37 -18.21 7.43
CA TRP A 17 -9.20 -17.37 7.55
C TRP A 17 -8.99 -16.45 6.34
N VAL A 18 -9.18 -16.96 5.11
CA VAL A 18 -9.16 -16.14 3.87
C VAL A 18 -10.25 -15.07 3.92
N ARG A 19 -11.49 -15.42 4.28
CA ARG A 19 -12.58 -14.43 4.42
C ARG A 19 -12.28 -13.39 5.50
N HIS A 20 -11.70 -13.80 6.63
CA HIS A 20 -11.36 -12.89 7.72
C HIS A 20 -10.19 -11.97 7.36
N THR A 21 -9.19 -12.47 6.64
CA THR A 21 -8.05 -11.67 6.15
C THR A 21 -8.48 -10.73 5.04
N GLU A 22 -9.30 -11.14 4.09
CA GLU A 22 -9.93 -10.25 3.10
C GLU A 22 -10.80 -9.17 3.78
N GLY A 23 -11.60 -9.55 4.79
CA GLY A 23 -12.40 -8.61 5.58
C GLY A 23 -11.56 -7.62 6.39
N SER A 24 -10.42 -8.07 6.92
CA SER A 24 -9.49 -7.25 7.70
C SER A 24 -8.64 -6.33 6.80
N MET A 25 -8.18 -6.82 5.65
CA MET A 25 -7.44 -6.02 4.66
C MET A 25 -8.36 -4.99 3.99
N SER A 26 -9.59 -5.35 3.65
CA SER A 26 -10.58 -4.43 3.06
C SER A 26 -11.03 -3.32 4.01
N ARG A 27 -10.98 -3.52 5.33
CA ARG A 27 -11.27 -2.48 6.34
C ARG A 27 -10.04 -1.63 6.70
N THR A 28 -8.86 -2.24 6.80
CA THR A 28 -7.64 -1.54 7.21
C THR A 28 -7.03 -0.66 6.13
N LEU A 29 -7.19 -1.02 4.84
CA LEU A 29 -6.69 -0.20 3.72
C LEU A 29 -7.37 1.18 3.67
N PRO A 30 -8.71 1.29 3.69
CA PRO A 30 -9.41 2.57 3.69
C PRO A 30 -9.14 3.39 4.96
N GLU A 31 -9.10 2.74 6.13
CA GLU A 31 -8.81 3.42 7.40
C GLU A 31 -7.40 4.01 7.46
N ARG A 32 -6.39 3.24 7.01
CA ARG A 32 -5.01 3.74 6.89
C ARG A 32 -4.89 4.90 5.91
N LEU A 33 -5.67 4.87 4.82
CA LEU A 33 -5.64 5.94 3.82
C LEU A 33 -6.27 7.20 4.41
N ARG A 34 -7.40 7.04 5.10
CA ARG A 34 -8.07 8.12 5.78
C ARG A 34 -7.18 8.78 6.83
N ARG A 35 -6.50 8.00 7.68
CA ARG A 35 -5.53 8.55 8.65
C ARG A 35 -4.40 9.33 8.00
N LEU A 36 -3.86 8.84 6.88
CA LEU A 36 -2.81 9.55 6.15
C LEU A 36 -3.34 10.86 5.55
N LEU A 37 -4.57 10.86 5.02
CA LEU A 37 -5.20 12.07 4.52
C LEU A 37 -5.48 13.08 5.64
N ASP A 38 -5.99 12.62 6.78
CA ASP A 38 -6.24 13.47 7.96
C ASP A 38 -4.93 14.11 8.47
N GLU A 39 -3.85 13.34 8.57
CA GLU A 39 -2.53 13.82 9.00
C GLU A 39 -1.94 14.86 8.03
N VAL A 40 -2.10 14.63 6.72
CA VAL A 40 -1.66 15.56 5.68
C VAL A 40 -2.52 16.82 5.69
N GLU A 41 -3.83 16.70 5.87
CA GLU A 41 -4.75 17.83 5.91
C GLU A 41 -4.39 18.79 7.04
N GLU A 42 -4.15 18.29 8.25
CA GLU A 42 -3.72 19.09 9.39
C GLU A 42 -2.43 19.87 9.10
N ALA A 43 -1.45 19.18 8.51
CA ALA A 43 -0.15 19.79 8.21
C ALA A 43 -0.21 20.77 7.02
N VAL A 44 -1.05 20.52 6.01
CA VAL A 44 -1.35 21.47 4.92
C VAL A 44 -2.09 22.70 5.45
N HIS A 45 -3.00 22.52 6.41
CA HIS A 45 -3.69 23.63 7.06
C HIS A 45 -2.70 24.53 7.81
N ALA A 46 -1.77 23.94 8.57
CA ALA A 46 -0.70 24.65 9.25
C ALA A 46 0.25 25.39 8.27
N LEU A 47 0.54 24.82 7.10
CA LEU A 47 1.30 25.49 6.04
C LEU A 47 0.54 26.65 5.40
N SER A 48 -0.79 26.54 5.31
CA SER A 48 -1.68 27.53 4.71
C SER A 48 -2.04 28.67 5.67
N ALA A 49 -1.67 28.57 6.95
CA ALA A 49 -1.96 29.57 7.95
C ALA A 49 -1.33 30.94 7.58
N PRO A 50 -1.97 32.06 7.94
CA PRO A 50 -1.44 33.40 7.70
C PRO A 50 0.00 33.52 8.21
N LEU A 51 0.86 34.22 7.47
CA LEU A 51 2.21 34.54 7.95
C LEU A 51 2.13 35.28 9.29
N ARG A 52 3.15 35.10 10.13
CA ARG A 52 3.20 35.80 11.42
C ARG A 52 3.05 37.31 11.18
N PRO A 53 2.24 38.02 12.00
CA PRO A 53 2.03 39.46 11.83
C PRO A 53 3.34 40.27 11.97
N SER A 54 4.37 39.69 12.58
CA SER A 54 5.71 40.29 12.67
C SER A 54 6.49 40.31 11.35
N GLY A 55 6.02 39.60 10.31
CA GLY A 55 6.75 39.46 9.04
C GLY A 55 8.02 38.60 9.13
N GLU A 56 8.33 38.07 10.31
CA GLU A 56 9.46 37.18 10.51
C GLU A 56 9.22 35.82 9.84
N PRO A 57 10.23 35.25 9.17
CA PRO A 57 10.12 33.94 8.57
C PRO A 57 9.84 32.90 9.67
N ASP A 58 8.81 32.09 9.44
CA ASP A 58 8.51 30.97 10.30
C ASP A 58 9.43 29.81 9.93
N GLU A 59 10.56 29.69 10.63
CA GLU A 59 11.60 28.68 10.37
C GLU A 59 11.07 27.24 10.41
N GLN A 60 9.92 27.01 11.04
CA GLN A 60 9.25 25.71 11.09
C GLN A 60 8.48 25.38 9.80
N ARG A 61 8.07 26.38 9.00
CA ARG A 61 7.28 26.14 7.77
C ARG A 61 8.04 25.33 6.70
N PRO A 62 9.30 25.65 6.36
CA PRO A 62 10.05 24.82 5.41
C PRO A 62 10.20 23.37 5.88
N LEU A 63 10.46 23.15 7.18
CA LEU A 63 10.59 21.81 7.75
C LEU A 63 9.25 21.06 7.72
N LEU A 64 8.14 21.74 8.02
CA LEU A 64 6.79 21.18 7.92
C LEU A 64 6.45 20.81 6.47
N ALA A 65 6.82 21.63 5.48
CA ALA A 65 6.61 21.33 4.07
C ALA A 65 7.37 20.06 3.63
N VAL A 66 8.63 19.92 4.06
CA VAL A 66 9.42 18.70 3.81
C VAL A 66 8.79 17.48 4.47
N TYR A 67 8.31 17.62 5.71
CA TYR A 67 7.63 16.55 6.42
C TYR A 67 6.37 16.09 5.67
N VAL A 68 5.49 17.02 5.28
CA VAL A 68 4.26 16.72 4.52
C VAL A 68 4.58 16.02 3.21
N ALA A 69 5.51 16.56 2.42
CA ALA A 69 5.91 15.97 1.15
C ALA A 69 6.44 14.53 1.33
N THR A 70 7.25 14.32 2.37
CA THR A 70 7.81 12.99 2.69
C THR A 70 6.73 11.99 3.08
N ARG A 71 5.76 12.41 3.92
CA ARG A 71 4.66 11.53 4.35
C ARG A 71 3.74 11.17 3.19
N LEU A 72 3.40 12.14 2.34
CA LEU A 72 2.64 11.92 1.11
C LEU A 72 3.34 10.96 0.15
N GLN A 73 4.64 11.16 -0.07
CA GLN A 73 5.41 10.30 -0.95
C GLN A 73 5.45 8.86 -0.43
N ALA A 74 5.78 8.66 0.85
CA ALA A 74 5.80 7.33 1.45
C ALA A 74 4.43 6.64 1.38
N GLY A 75 3.35 7.38 1.66
CA GLY A 75 1.99 6.88 1.55
C GLY A 75 1.64 6.47 0.11
N ALA A 76 1.94 7.34 -0.86
CA ALA A 76 1.68 7.07 -2.28
C ALA A 76 2.47 5.85 -2.79
N GLU A 77 3.74 5.71 -2.40
CA GLU A 77 4.59 4.59 -2.80
C GLU A 77 4.06 3.24 -2.31
N GLU A 78 3.66 3.15 -1.04
CA GLU A 78 3.09 1.91 -0.49
C GLU A 78 1.79 1.52 -1.20
N ARG A 79 0.92 2.50 -1.47
CA ARG A 79 -0.34 2.26 -2.20
C ARG A 79 -0.11 1.86 -3.64
N GLN A 80 0.87 2.46 -4.30
CA GLN A 80 1.24 2.10 -5.66
C GLN A 80 1.69 0.63 -5.72
N LYS A 81 2.47 0.16 -4.73
CA LYS A 81 2.87 -1.25 -4.63
C LYS A 81 1.67 -2.18 -4.42
N GLU A 82 0.76 -1.83 -3.51
CA GLU A 82 -0.48 -2.60 -3.29
C GLU A 82 -1.34 -2.69 -4.55
N ALA A 83 -1.56 -1.57 -5.23
CA ALA A 83 -2.35 -1.51 -6.45
C ALA A 83 -1.71 -2.32 -7.59
N VAL A 84 -0.39 -2.23 -7.78
CA VAL A 84 0.32 -3.03 -8.79
C VAL A 84 0.24 -4.52 -8.49
N ARG A 85 0.34 -4.92 -7.21
CA ARG A 85 0.16 -6.32 -6.81
C ARG A 85 -1.25 -6.81 -7.13
N ALA A 86 -2.28 -6.04 -6.75
CA ALA A 86 -3.66 -6.38 -7.05
C ALA A 86 -3.93 -6.48 -8.56
N ALA A 87 -3.38 -5.55 -9.35
CA ALA A 87 -3.49 -5.59 -10.81
C ALA A 87 -2.81 -6.84 -11.40
N ARG A 88 -1.62 -7.21 -10.89
CA ARG A 88 -0.93 -8.44 -11.33
C ARG A 88 -1.67 -9.71 -10.94
N ALA A 89 -2.34 -9.74 -9.79
CA ALA A 89 -3.18 -10.86 -9.37
C ALA A 89 -4.49 -10.98 -10.19
N ALA A 90 -4.97 -9.87 -10.74
CA ALA A 90 -6.11 -9.82 -11.65
C ALA A 90 -5.69 -9.95 -13.14
N ASP A 91 -4.50 -10.51 -13.41
CA ASP A 91 -3.95 -10.79 -14.74
C ASP A 91 -3.73 -9.58 -15.68
N TYR A 92 -3.79 -8.34 -15.18
CA TYR A 92 -3.45 -7.16 -15.99
C TYR A 92 -2.00 -7.21 -16.47
N SER A 93 -1.79 -6.88 -17.74
CA SER A 93 -0.47 -6.87 -18.35
C SER A 93 0.41 -5.74 -17.79
N TRP A 94 1.72 -5.92 -17.88
CA TRP A 94 2.67 -4.87 -17.52
C TRP A 94 2.53 -3.60 -18.37
N ASP A 95 1.94 -3.70 -19.56
CA ASP A 95 1.71 -2.56 -20.44
C ASP A 95 0.56 -1.68 -19.91
N GLU A 96 -0.57 -2.31 -19.55
CA GLU A 96 -1.72 -1.64 -18.92
C GLU A 96 -1.33 -1.00 -17.59
N ILE A 97 -0.54 -1.71 -16.78
CA ILE A 97 -0.03 -1.17 -15.51
C ILE A 97 0.88 0.03 -15.77
N ALA A 98 1.80 -0.05 -16.72
CA ALA A 98 2.71 1.05 -17.03
C ALA A 98 1.96 2.29 -17.54
N GLN A 99 0.93 2.09 -18.36
CA GLN A 99 0.05 3.15 -18.83
C GLN A 99 -0.67 3.86 -17.67
N ALA A 100 -1.25 3.10 -16.73
CA ALA A 100 -1.90 3.67 -15.54
C ALA A 100 -0.91 4.42 -14.63
N LEU A 101 0.34 3.96 -14.57
CA LEU A 101 1.42 4.62 -13.83
C LEU A 101 2.08 5.78 -14.58
N MET A 102 1.66 6.05 -15.82
CA MET A 102 2.26 7.06 -16.70
C MET A 102 3.78 6.89 -16.83
N THR A 103 4.23 5.65 -16.98
CA THR A 103 5.65 5.31 -17.08
C THR A 103 5.89 4.27 -18.19
N SER A 104 7.16 3.96 -18.47
CA SER A 104 7.47 2.92 -19.44
C SER A 104 7.24 1.52 -18.86
N LYS A 105 6.90 0.55 -19.72
CA LYS A 105 6.79 -0.87 -19.34
C LYS A 105 8.03 -1.39 -18.61
N GLN A 106 9.23 -1.03 -19.09
CA GLN A 106 10.49 -1.44 -18.47
C GLN A 106 10.65 -0.82 -17.07
N SER A 107 10.34 0.47 -16.92
CA SER A 107 10.39 1.16 -15.62
C SER A 107 9.41 0.57 -14.62
N ALA A 108 8.17 0.28 -15.04
CA ALA A 108 7.17 -0.37 -14.19
C ALA A 108 7.65 -1.78 -13.77
N HIS A 109 8.10 -2.58 -14.74
CA HIS A 109 8.58 -3.92 -14.45
C HIS A 109 9.79 -3.91 -13.51
N GLU A 110 10.82 -3.09 -13.75
CA GLU A 110 12.00 -3.00 -12.88
C GLU A 110 11.63 -2.61 -11.45
N ARG A 111 10.73 -1.63 -11.31
CA ARG A 111 10.34 -1.07 -10.01
C ARG A 111 9.49 -2.03 -9.18
N PHE A 112 8.61 -2.79 -9.81
CA PHE A 112 7.59 -3.58 -9.10
C PHE A 112 7.78 -5.10 -9.16
N ARG A 113 8.60 -5.64 -10.07
CA ARG A 113 8.74 -7.11 -10.24
C ARG A 113 9.11 -7.85 -8.96
N LYS A 114 10.03 -7.30 -8.15
CA LYS A 114 10.49 -7.95 -6.91
C LYS A 114 9.34 -8.10 -5.90
N GLN A 115 8.53 -7.06 -5.74
CA GLN A 115 7.42 -7.05 -4.78
C GLN A 115 6.27 -7.97 -5.21
N VAL A 116 6.11 -8.21 -6.51
CA VAL A 116 5.11 -9.15 -7.04
C VAL A 116 5.59 -10.59 -6.88
N SER A 117 6.86 -10.88 -7.18
CA SER A 117 7.43 -12.23 -7.08
C SER A 117 7.53 -12.76 -5.64
N ASP A 118 7.86 -11.90 -4.67
CA ASP A 118 7.99 -12.31 -3.26
C ASP A 118 6.64 -12.70 -2.64
N GLU A 119 5.55 -12.04 -3.05
CA GLU A 119 4.18 -12.38 -2.62
C GLU A 119 3.65 -13.64 -3.32
N GLN A 120 3.95 -13.84 -4.62
CA GLN A 120 3.59 -15.08 -5.31
C GLN A 120 4.22 -16.30 -4.62
N LYS A 121 5.50 -16.21 -4.25
CA LYS A 121 6.16 -17.28 -3.49
C LYS A 121 5.54 -17.49 -2.10
N LYS A 122 5.13 -16.42 -1.43
CA LYS A 122 4.48 -16.50 -0.12
C LYS A 122 3.08 -17.12 -0.19
N GLN A 123 2.34 -16.83 -1.25
CA GLN A 123 1.04 -17.44 -1.52
C GLN A 123 1.20 -18.91 -1.96
N GLU A 124 2.18 -19.24 -2.79
CA GLU A 124 2.49 -20.62 -3.20
C GLU A 124 2.96 -21.50 -2.04
N SER A 125 3.79 -20.95 -1.14
CA SER A 125 4.25 -21.65 0.07
C SER A 125 3.14 -21.80 1.12
N ALA A 126 2.23 -20.82 1.24
CA ALA A 126 1.03 -20.94 2.06
C ALA A 126 -0.07 -21.82 1.43
N ALA A 127 0.04 -22.16 0.15
CA ALA A 127 -0.83 -23.12 -0.54
C ALA A 127 -0.22 -24.54 -0.59
N HIS A 128 1.04 -24.69 -0.19
CA HIS A 128 1.79 -25.96 -0.10
C HIS A 128 2.24 -26.29 1.33
N SER A 129 1.73 -25.56 2.34
CA SER A 129 1.84 -25.83 3.78
C SER A 129 0.44 -25.89 4.37
#